data_AF-A0A016T545-F1
#
_entry.id   AF-A0A016T545-F1
#
_cell.length_a   1.000
_cell.length_b   1.000
_cell.length_c   1.000
_cell.angle_alpha   90.00
_cell.angle_beta   90.00
_cell.angle_gamma   90.00
#
_symmetry.space_group_name_H-M   'P 1'
#
loop_
_entity.id
_entity.type
_entity.pdbx_description
1 polymer ?
#
loop_
_entity_poly.entity_id
_entity_poly.type
_entity_poly.pdbx_seq_one_letter_code
_entity_poly.pdbx_strand_id
1 'polypeptide(L)'
;MLSVRNFTNVPRHNVCNNSIYLVTVHSRVNDTKTRNKWRHLYGTWQDEYKFRILFAIGNAETEEEQALIDKEIRIHGDILQADLIDTYRNITLKHLAVLRYVAVACPKVQAILKMDDDVAWNVEEASKLINTTIETGKIHCD
;
A
#
# COMPACT_ATOMS: atom_id res chain seq x y z
N MET A 1 -0.52 -25.02 -3.17
CA MET A 1 -1.10 -24.01 -4.08
C MET A 1 -1.68 -22.91 -3.20
N LEU A 2 -1.12 -21.70 -3.20
CA LEU A 2 -1.59 -20.60 -2.35
C LEU A 2 -3.05 -20.30 -2.71
N SER A 3 -3.98 -20.65 -1.81
CA SER A 3 -5.40 -20.29 -1.90
C SER A 3 -5.50 -18.80 -2.20
N VAL A 4 -6.05 -18.46 -3.36
CA VAL A 4 -6.24 -17.09 -3.81
C VAL A 4 -7.24 -16.42 -2.88
N ARG A 5 -6.76 -15.58 -1.96
CA ARG A 5 -7.64 -14.77 -1.12
C ARG A 5 -8.18 -13.60 -1.94
N ASN A 6 -9.47 -13.33 -1.77
CA ASN A 6 -10.17 -12.23 -2.43
C ASN A 6 -9.82 -10.89 -1.76
N PHE A 7 -10.32 -9.81 -2.35
CA PHE A 7 -10.27 -8.47 -1.78
C PHE A 7 -11.67 -8.09 -1.29
N THR A 8 -11.75 -7.50 -0.11
CA THR A 8 -13.00 -6.96 0.44
C THR A 8 -13.29 -5.60 -0.18
N ASN A 9 -12.25 -4.77 -0.30
CA ASN A 9 -12.31 -3.49 -0.99
C ASN A 9 -11.03 -3.24 -1.79
N VAL A 10 -11.19 -2.74 -3.01
CA VAL A 10 -10.09 -2.37 -3.89
C VAL A 10 -10.10 -0.85 -4.15
N PRO A 11 -8.92 -0.20 -4.22
CA PRO A 11 -8.83 1.20 -4.62
C PRO A 11 -9.38 1.44 -6.03
N ARG A 12 -9.75 2.70 -6.32
CA ARG A 12 -10.26 3.09 -7.64
C ARG A 12 -9.17 3.00 -8.73
N HIS A 13 -9.60 2.93 -9.99
CA HIS A 13 -8.78 2.72 -11.21
C HIS A 13 -7.65 3.73 -11.49
N ASN A 14 -7.41 4.72 -10.62
CA ASN A 14 -6.40 5.77 -10.79
C ASN A 14 -5.31 5.79 -9.71
N VAL A 15 -5.20 4.76 -8.85
CA VAL A 15 -4.26 4.74 -7.72
C VAL A 15 -2.79 4.95 -8.12
N CYS A 16 -2.39 4.50 -9.30
CA CYS A 16 -1.01 4.60 -9.81
C CYS A 16 -0.88 5.53 -11.02
N ASN A 17 -1.84 6.45 -11.19
CA ASN A 17 -1.77 7.36 -12.32
C ASN A 17 -0.57 8.32 -12.16
N ASN A 18 0.21 8.47 -13.23
CA ASN A 18 1.43 9.30 -13.27
C ASN A 18 2.50 8.94 -12.21
N SER A 19 2.54 7.69 -11.73
CA SER A 19 3.58 7.21 -10.81
C SER A 19 4.55 6.23 -11.47
N ILE A 20 5.83 6.33 -11.11
CA ILE A 20 6.90 5.39 -11.47
C ILE A 20 6.88 4.18 -10.54
N TYR A 21 6.65 4.39 -9.23
CA TYR A 21 6.62 3.33 -8.23
C TYR A 21 5.46 3.50 -7.24
N LEU A 22 5.09 2.42 -6.56
CA LEU A 22 4.11 2.44 -5.47
C LEU A 22 4.79 2.23 -4.13
N VAL A 23 4.38 3.02 -3.13
CA VAL A 23 4.77 2.83 -1.74
C VAL A 23 3.62 2.12 -1.03
N THR A 24 3.83 0.86 -0.71
CA THR A 24 2.82 0.00 -0.08
C THR A 24 3.08 -0.02 1.42
N VAL A 25 2.14 0.50 2.21
CA VAL A 25 2.29 0.62 3.66
C VAL A 25 1.36 -0.38 4.33
N HIS A 26 1.94 -1.36 5.01
CA HIS A 26 1.18 -2.28 5.83
C HIS A 26 0.72 -1.57 7.09
N SER A 27 -0.59 -1.47 7.29
CA SER A 27 -1.17 -0.85 8.49
C SER A 27 -2.29 -1.71 9.06
N ARG A 28 -2.71 -1.39 10.29
CA ARG A 28 -3.82 -2.05 10.97
C ARG A 28 -5.13 -1.38 10.62
N VAL A 29 -6.21 -2.15 10.61
CA VAL A 29 -7.57 -1.66 10.37
C VAL A 29 -7.90 -0.40 11.20
N ASN A 30 -7.71 -0.48 12.52
CA ASN A 30 -8.06 0.58 13.46
C ASN A 30 -7.03 1.71 13.58
N ASP A 31 -5.94 1.71 12.80
CA ASP A 31 -4.91 2.75 12.86
C ASP A 31 -5.06 3.84 11.77
N THR A 32 -6.24 4.47 11.73
CA THR A 32 -6.51 5.62 10.85
C THR A 32 -5.58 6.80 11.16
N LYS A 33 -5.14 6.94 12.42
CA LYS A 33 -4.27 8.05 12.85
C LYS A 33 -2.91 7.96 12.18
N THR A 34 -2.29 6.78 12.15
CA THR A 34 -1.00 6.58 11.49
C THR A 34 -1.12 6.77 9.99
N ARG A 35 -2.18 6.27 9.35
CA ARG A 35 -2.43 6.51 7.90
C ARG A 35 -2.53 8.00 7.59
N ASN A 36 -3.25 8.78 8.40
CA ASN A 36 -3.33 10.23 8.21
C ASN A 36 -1.99 10.94 8.42
N LYS A 37 -1.18 10.47 9.39
CA LYS A 37 0.18 10.99 9.58
C LYS A 37 1.05 10.71 8.36
N TRP A 38 0.99 9.50 7.78
CA TRP A 38 1.69 9.15 6.55
C TRP A 38 1.27 10.02 5.36
N ARG A 39 -0.04 10.23 5.17
CA ARG A 39 -0.57 11.14 4.14
C ARG A 39 -0.07 12.58 4.33
N HIS A 40 0.03 13.06 5.57
CA HIS A 40 0.50 14.40 5.85
C HIS A 40 2.02 14.56 5.65
N LEU A 41 2.82 13.58 6.12
CA LEU A 41 4.27 13.66 6.09
C LEU A 41 4.86 13.36 4.71
N TYR A 42 4.35 12.32 4.04
CA TYR A 42 4.92 11.82 2.79
C TYR A 42 4.02 12.11 1.59
N GLY A 43 2.72 12.35 1.81
CA GLY A 43 1.77 12.53 0.73
C GLY A 43 2.01 13.80 -0.10
N THR A 44 2.65 14.83 0.48
CA THR A 44 3.03 16.08 -0.20
C THR A 44 4.13 15.89 -1.25
N TRP A 45 4.93 14.83 -1.13
CA TRP A 45 6.06 14.53 -2.01
C TRP A 45 5.69 13.57 -3.17
N GLN A 46 4.47 13.03 -3.18
CA GLN A 46 4.03 12.04 -4.18
C GLN A 46 4.19 12.52 -5.63
N ASP A 47 3.88 13.79 -5.92
CA ASP A 47 3.95 14.32 -7.29
C ASP A 47 5.37 14.72 -7.72
N GLU A 48 6.19 15.17 -6.77
CA GLU A 48 7.60 15.52 -6.98
C GLU A 48 8.42 14.27 -7.31
N TYR A 49 8.26 13.20 -6.52
CA TYR A 49 9.03 11.96 -6.67
C TYR A 49 8.29 10.86 -7.43
N LYS A 50 7.13 11.18 -8.04
CA LYS A 50 6.33 10.27 -8.90
C LYS A 50 6.00 8.95 -8.23
N PHE A 51 5.54 8.97 -6.99
CA PHE A 51 5.00 7.79 -6.32
C PHE A 51 3.57 7.99 -5.86
N ARG A 52 2.92 6.87 -5.51
CA ARG A 52 1.62 6.87 -4.84
C ARG A 52 1.66 5.95 -3.63
N ILE A 53 0.99 6.36 -2.56
CA ILE A 53 0.88 5.57 -1.32
C ILE A 53 -0.34 4.65 -1.43
N LEU A 54 -0.17 3.38 -1.08
CA LEU A 54 -1.23 2.39 -0.99
C LEU A 54 -1.18 1.72 0.38
N PHE A 55 -2.20 1.95 1.21
CA PHE A 55 -2.32 1.29 2.50
C PHE A 55 -2.92 -0.11 2.33
N ALA A 56 -2.30 -1.11 2.95
CA ALA A 56 -2.80 -2.48 2.96
C ALA A 56 -3.28 -2.86 4.36
N ILE A 57 -4.56 -3.23 4.46
CA ILE A 57 -5.22 -3.63 5.72
C ILE A 57 -5.91 -4.99 5.57
N GLY A 58 -6.23 -5.63 6.69
CA GLY A 58 -7.09 -6.82 6.72
C GLY A 58 -8.58 -6.51 6.91
N ASN A 59 -9.35 -7.52 7.27
CA ASN A 59 -10.76 -7.42 7.61
C ASN A 59 -10.95 -6.72 8.97
N ALA A 60 -11.97 -5.86 9.04
CA ALA A 60 -12.44 -5.31 10.30
C ALA A 60 -12.94 -6.41 11.23
N GLU A 61 -12.81 -6.21 12.54
CA GLU A 61 -13.35 -7.12 13.55
C GLU A 61 -14.83 -6.81 13.84
N THR A 62 -15.25 -5.56 13.59
CA THR A 62 -16.61 -5.08 13.87
C THR A 62 -17.22 -4.31 12.70
N GLU A 63 -18.55 -4.22 12.68
CA GLU A 63 -19.28 -3.41 11.69
C GLU A 63 -18.97 -1.91 11.83
N GLU A 64 -18.71 -1.43 13.04
CA GLU A 64 -18.33 -0.04 13.30
C GLU A 64 -16.97 0.29 12.68
N GLU A 65 -15.98 -0.58 12.86
CA GLU A 65 -14.67 -0.45 12.21
C GLU A 65 -14.80 -0.48 10.68
N GLN A 66 -15.61 -1.39 10.14
CA GLN A 66 -15.83 -1.46 8.69
C GLN A 66 -16.47 -0.17 8.16
N ALA A 67 -17.45 0.41 8.88
CA ALA A 67 -18.07 1.67 8.49
C ALA A 67 -17.07 2.84 8.47
N LEU A 68 -16.12 2.87 9.41
CA LEU A 68 -15.04 3.85 9.44
C LEU A 68 -14.07 3.66 8.27
N ILE A 69 -13.68 2.42 7.98
CA ILE A 69 -12.83 2.08 6.82
C ILE A 69 -13.51 2.49 5.52
N ASP A 70 -14.79 2.16 5.33
CA ASP A 70 -15.52 2.48 4.12
C ASP A 70 -15.61 4.00 3.92
N LYS A 71 -15.77 4.76 5.01
CA LYS A 71 -15.70 6.22 4.97
C LYS A 71 -14.31 6.70 4.55
N GLU A 72 -13.25 6.13 5.12
CA GLU A 72 -11.87 6.48 4.77
C GLU A 72 -11.55 6.16 3.30
N ILE A 73 -11.96 4.98 2.81
CA ILE A 73 -11.84 4.57 1.41
C ILE A 73 -12.54 5.57 0.48
N ARG A 74 -13.76 5.99 0.83
CA ARG A 74 -14.50 6.97 0.01
C ARG A 74 -13.80 8.32 -0.08
N ILE A 75 -13.14 8.75 1.01
CA ILE A 75 -12.46 10.05 1.10
C ILE A 75 -11.11 10.02 0.38
N HIS A 76 -10.29 9.00 0.65
CA HIS A 76 -8.89 8.98 0.22
C HIS A 76 -8.64 8.07 -0.98
N GLY A 77 -9.37 6.97 -1.11
CA GLY A 77 -9.26 6.05 -2.23
C GLY A 77 -7.91 5.33 -2.33
N ASP A 78 -7.13 5.28 -1.24
CA ASP A 78 -5.75 4.77 -1.18
C ASP A 78 -5.60 3.53 -0.28
N ILE A 79 -6.70 2.83 0.01
CA ILE A 79 -6.71 1.63 0.87
C ILE A 79 -7.09 0.40 0.05
N LEU A 80 -6.25 -0.63 0.14
CA LEU A 80 -6.52 -2.00 -0.27
C LEU A 80 -6.86 -2.84 0.96
N GLN A 81 -8.09 -3.37 0.98
CA GLN A 81 -8.54 -4.27 2.05
C GLN A 81 -8.53 -5.70 1.53
N ALA A 82 -7.60 -6.51 2.05
CA ALA A 82 -7.51 -7.92 1.72
C ALA A 82 -8.44 -8.75 2.62
N ASP A 83 -9.04 -9.80 2.07
CA ASP A 83 -9.91 -10.73 2.82
C ASP A 83 -9.09 -11.67 3.72
N LEU A 84 -8.56 -11.09 4.81
CA LEU A 84 -7.71 -11.76 5.78
C LEU A 84 -7.90 -11.17 7.16
N ILE A 85 -7.77 -12.02 8.19
CA ILE A 85 -7.72 -11.55 9.58
C ILE A 85 -6.37 -10.89 9.79
N ASP A 86 -6.37 -9.63 10.24
CA ASP A 86 -5.16 -8.85 10.39
C ASP A 86 -4.33 -9.31 11.61
N THR A 87 -3.42 -10.24 11.38
CA THR A 87 -2.54 -10.79 12.41
C THR A 87 -1.11 -10.79 11.92
N TYR A 88 -0.14 -10.78 12.85
CA TYR A 88 1.28 -10.86 12.52
C TYR A 88 1.60 -12.06 11.60
N ARG A 89 0.95 -13.20 11.83
CA ARG A 89 1.13 -14.42 11.02
C ARG A 89 0.62 -14.27 9.57
N ASN A 90 -0.31 -13.35 9.34
CA ASN A 90 -0.93 -13.11 8.03
C ASN A 90 -0.29 -11.95 7.26
N ILE A 91 0.77 -11.32 7.77
CA ILE A 91 1.50 -10.25 7.08
C ILE A 91 1.98 -10.71 5.70
N THR A 92 2.48 -11.95 5.58
CA THR A 92 2.89 -12.51 4.29
C THR A 92 1.74 -12.59 3.30
N LEU A 93 0.53 -12.99 3.77
CA LEU A 93 -0.66 -13.05 2.93
C LEU A 93 -1.14 -11.66 2.53
N LYS A 94 -1.04 -10.68 3.43
CA LYS A 94 -1.31 -9.27 3.15
C LYS A 94 -0.38 -8.75 2.06
N HIS A 95 0.92 -9.05 2.14
CA HIS A 95 1.87 -8.65 1.10
C HIS A 95 1.57 -9.31 -0.25
N LEU A 96 1.28 -10.61 -0.26
CA LEU A 96 0.89 -11.33 -1.49
C LEU A 96 -0.38 -10.72 -2.12
N ALA A 97 -1.35 -10.29 -1.31
CA ALA A 97 -2.55 -9.62 -1.80
C ALA A 97 -2.20 -8.28 -2.49
N VAL A 98 -1.31 -7.48 -1.89
CA VAL A 98 -0.79 -6.25 -2.50
C VAL A 98 -0.13 -6.52 -3.84
N LEU A 99 0.81 -7.47 -3.90
CA LEU A 99 1.52 -7.80 -5.14
C LEU A 99 0.55 -8.19 -6.27
N ARG A 100 -0.47 -8.99 -5.96
CA ARG A 100 -1.50 -9.40 -6.92
C ARG A 100 -2.34 -8.24 -7.40
N TYR A 101 -2.76 -7.36 -6.49
CA TYR A 101 -3.50 -6.16 -6.86
C TYR A 101 -2.67 -5.26 -7.79
N VAL A 102 -1.42 -4.96 -7.42
CA VAL A 102 -0.54 -4.08 -8.20
C VAL A 102 -0.25 -4.66 -9.58
N ALA A 103 -0.01 -5.98 -9.69
CA ALA A 103 0.26 -6.64 -10.97
C ALA A 103 -0.89 -6.48 -11.98
N VAL A 104 -2.13 -6.40 -11.51
CA VAL A 104 -3.32 -6.25 -12.37
C VAL A 104 -3.70 -4.77 -12.56
N ALA A 105 -3.76 -4.01 -11.47
CA ALA A 105 -4.27 -2.64 -11.47
C ALA A 105 -3.24 -1.62 -11.98
N CYS A 106 -1.95 -1.91 -11.83
CA CYS A 106 -0.86 -0.97 -12.04
C CYS A 106 0.27 -1.55 -12.90
N PRO A 107 -0.02 -2.06 -14.11
CA PRO A 107 0.94 -2.79 -14.94
C PRO A 107 2.13 -1.93 -15.44
N LYS A 108 2.03 -0.60 -15.33
CA LYS A 108 3.07 0.36 -15.76
C LYS A 108 4.02 0.77 -14.65
N VAL A 109 3.72 0.41 -13.40
CA VAL A 109 4.56 0.74 -12.25
C VAL A 109 5.81 -0.13 -12.31
N GLN A 110 6.98 0.50 -12.17
CA GLN A 110 8.27 -0.15 -12.34
C GLN A 110 8.78 -0.83 -11.05
N ALA A 111 8.37 -0.32 -9.89
CA ALA A 111 8.80 -0.83 -8.60
C ALA A 111 7.70 -0.74 -7.53
N ILE A 112 7.78 -1.63 -6.55
CA ILE A 112 6.95 -1.63 -5.34
C ILE A 112 7.89 -1.48 -4.16
N LEU A 113 7.72 -0.42 -3.39
CA LEU A 113 8.42 -0.20 -2.15
C LEU A 113 7.50 -0.62 -0.99
N LYS A 114 7.85 -1.70 -0.31
CA LYS A 114 7.12 -2.16 0.88
C LYS A 114 7.61 -1.42 2.12
N MET A 115 6.67 -0.92 2.91
CA MET A 115 6.90 -0.23 4.18
C MET A 115 5.96 -0.76 5.25
N ASP A 116 6.41 -0.75 6.50
CA ASP A 116 5.52 -0.85 7.66
C ASP A 116 5.17 0.57 8.14
N ASP A 117 4.09 0.71 8.90
CA ASP A 117 3.55 2.02 9.30
C ASP A 117 4.31 2.71 10.44
N ASP A 118 5.22 1.98 11.09
CA ASP A 118 6.11 2.43 12.19
C ASP A 118 7.54 2.77 11.74
N VAL A 119 7.79 2.79 10.43
CA VAL A 119 9.11 3.11 9.85
C VAL A 119 9.13 4.54 9.32
N ALA A 120 10.29 5.20 9.43
CA ALA A 120 10.56 6.45 8.74
C ALA A 120 11.54 6.18 7.59
N TRP A 121 11.37 6.90 6.47
CA TRP A 121 12.23 6.77 5.29
C TRP A 121 12.61 8.13 4.73
N ASN A 122 13.75 8.17 4.03
CA ASN A 122 14.18 9.32 3.26
C ASN A 122 13.68 9.17 1.81
N VAL A 123 12.69 9.98 1.44
CA VAL A 123 12.02 9.89 0.13
C VAL A 123 12.96 10.23 -1.02
N GLU A 124 13.88 11.17 -0.83
CA GLU A 124 14.85 11.57 -1.84
C GLU A 124 15.82 10.43 -2.15
N GLU A 125 16.42 9.85 -1.12
CA GLU A 125 17.36 8.73 -1.28
C GLU A 125 16.68 7.49 -1.86
N ALA A 126 15.47 7.17 -1.40
CA ALA A 126 14.71 6.05 -1.97
C ALA A 126 14.35 6.28 -3.44
N SER A 127 14.01 7.50 -3.83
CA SER A 127 13.74 7.84 -5.23
C SER A 127 15.00 7.72 -6.10
N LYS A 128 16.17 8.15 -5.59
CA LYS A 128 17.45 7.94 -6.29
C LYS A 128 17.71 6.46 -6.52
N LEU A 129 17.55 5.63 -5.50
CA LEU A 129 17.74 4.18 -5.62
C LEU A 129 16.82 3.57 -6.67
N ILE A 130 15.52 3.90 -6.63
CA ILE A 130 14.52 3.37 -7.56
C ILE A 130 14.83 3.77 -9.01
N ASN A 131 15.26 5.01 -9.25
CA ASN A 131 15.51 5.51 -10.60
C ASN A 131 16.85 5.05 -11.20
N THR A 132 17.80 4.57 -10.38
CA THR A 132 19.16 4.25 -10.83
C THR A 132 19.51 2.76 -10.76
N THR A 133 18.96 2.04 -9.79
CA THR A 133 19.52 0.75 -9.35
C THR A 133 18.55 -0.42 -9.53
N ILE A 134 17.24 -0.17 -9.55
CA ILE A 134 16.27 -1.27 -9.58
C ILE A 134 16.27 -1.97 -10.94
N GLU A 135 16.64 -3.24 -10.93
CA GLU A 135 16.47 -4.14 -12.06
C GLU A 135 15.15 -4.91 -11.94
N THR A 136 14.42 -5.02 -13.06
CA THR A 136 13.15 -5.75 -13.09
C THR A 136 13.34 -7.21 -12.67
N GLY A 137 12.51 -7.68 -11.73
CA GLY A 137 12.50 -9.08 -11.29
C GLY A 137 13.44 -9.42 -10.14
N LYS A 138 14.11 -8.43 -9.52
CA LYS A 138 14.92 -8.61 -8.31
C LYS A 138 14.25 -8.02 -7.08
N ILE A 139 14.49 -8.64 -5.93
CA ILE A 139 14.09 -8.13 -4.61
C ILE A 139 15.32 -7.46 -4.00
N HIS A 140 15.17 -6.21 -3.59
CA HIS A 140 16.19 -5.44 -2.88
C HIS A 140 15.74 -5.26 -1.41
N CYS A 141 16.65 -5.49 -0.48
CA CYS A 141 16.44 -5.27 0.96
C CYS A 141 17.58 -4.38 1.45
N ASP A 142 17.25 -3.23 2.00
CA ASP A 142 18.18 -2.30 2.66
C ASP A 142 17.81 -2.12 4.13
#